data_AF-A0A871EMU1-F1
#
_entry.id   AF-A0A871EMU1-F1
#
_cell.length_a   1.000
_cell.length_b   1.000
_cell.length_c   1.000
_cell.angle_alpha   90.00
_cell.angle_beta   90.00
_cell.angle_gamma   90.00
#
_symmetry.space_group_name_H-M   'P 1'
#
loop_
_entity.id
_entity.type
_entity.pdbx_description
1 polymer ?
#
loop_
_entity_poly.entity_id
_entity_poly.type
_entity_poly.pdbx_seq_one_letter_code
_entity_poly.pdbx_strand_id
1 'polypeptide(L)'
;IGSCDGDMEKGSLRCDANVSVRPNGSSAFGTRCEIKNLNSIRYIVQAIDYEAQRQIKILESGGEISQDTLLFDVTLGKTKVMRSKEDSSDYRYFPEP
;
A
#
# COMPACT_ATOMS: atom_id res chain seq x y z
N ILE A 1 -1.12 16.18 21.59
CA ILE A 1 -2.37 16.96 21.76
C ILE A 1 -3.52 16.21 22.45
N GLY A 2 -3.36 14.92 22.82
CA GLY A 2 -4.34 14.20 23.65
C GLY A 2 -5.66 13.82 22.97
N SER A 3 -5.77 14.00 21.66
CA SER A 3 -7.01 13.75 20.89
C SER A 3 -7.22 12.28 20.53
N CYS A 4 -6.17 11.45 20.55
CA CYS A 4 -6.21 10.01 20.29
C CYS A 4 -5.09 9.34 21.09
N ASP A 5 -5.32 8.11 21.56
CA ASP A 5 -4.32 7.28 22.24
C ASP A 5 -3.29 6.68 21.28
N GLY A 6 -3.58 6.66 19.96
CA GLY A 6 -2.64 6.30 18.90
C GLY A 6 -2.28 4.81 18.85
N ASP A 7 -3.08 3.98 19.51
CA ASP A 7 -2.85 2.55 19.67
C ASP A 7 -3.41 1.76 18.47
N MET A 8 -2.51 1.22 17.65
CA MET A 8 -2.89 0.41 16.49
C MET A 8 -3.53 -0.93 16.89
N GLU A 9 -3.15 -1.51 18.04
CA GLU A 9 -3.73 -2.78 18.49
C GLU A 9 -5.19 -2.62 18.92
N LYS A 10 -5.52 -1.45 19.49
CA LYS A 10 -6.91 -1.07 19.79
C LYS A 10 -7.66 -0.52 18.57
N GLY A 11 -6.99 -0.35 17.43
CA GLY A 11 -7.57 0.15 16.19
C GLY A 11 -7.88 1.65 16.19
N SER A 12 -7.36 2.39 17.18
CA SER A 12 -7.50 3.86 17.25
C SER A 12 -6.53 4.59 16.34
N LEU A 13 -5.49 3.88 15.86
CA LEU A 13 -4.67 4.28 14.72
C LEU A 13 -4.74 3.21 13.63
N ARG A 14 -5.02 3.62 12.40
CA ARG A 14 -4.99 2.76 11.20
C ARG A 14 -4.11 3.38 10.14
N CYS A 15 -3.49 2.54 9.32
CA CYS A 15 -2.62 2.97 8.25
C CYS A 15 -2.82 2.08 7.01
N ASP A 16 -3.05 2.73 5.87
CA ASP A 16 -2.90 2.13 4.55
C ASP A 16 -1.58 2.64 3.94
N ALA A 17 -0.77 1.75 3.39
CA ALA A 17 0.53 2.08 2.82
C ALA A 17 0.45 2.10 1.28
N ASN A 18 0.91 3.19 0.66
CA ASN A 18 0.98 3.34 -0.79
C ASN A 18 2.44 3.25 -1.23
N VAL A 19 2.77 2.24 -2.04
CA VAL A 19 4.16 1.92 -2.41
C VAL A 19 4.31 1.92 -3.94
N SER A 20 5.31 2.66 -4.42
CA SER A 20 5.83 2.55 -5.78
C SER A 20 7.36 2.68 -5.76
N VAL A 21 8.04 1.98 -6.67
CA VAL A 21 9.48 2.10 -6.89
C VAL A 21 9.77 2.77 -8.23
N ARG A 22 10.93 3.40 -8.36
CA ARG A 22 11.40 3.95 -9.63
C ARG A 22 12.93 3.88 -9.73
N PRO A 23 13.49 3.83 -10.95
CA PRO A 23 14.92 3.94 -11.16
C PRO A 23 15.47 5.25 -10.60
N ASN A 24 16.68 5.19 -10.04
CA ASN A 24 17.35 6.39 -9.53
C ASN A 24 17.59 7.40 -10.68
N GLY A 25 17.31 8.68 -10.42
CA GLY A 25 17.38 9.75 -11.43
C GLY A 25 16.14 9.89 -12.34
N SER A 26 15.15 8.99 -12.24
CA SER A 26 13.89 9.15 -12.97
C SER A 26 13.00 10.23 -12.35
N SER A 27 12.42 11.09 -13.18
CA SER A 27 11.41 12.08 -12.77
C SER A 27 10.00 11.49 -12.71
N ALA A 28 9.74 10.41 -13.45
CA ALA A 28 8.44 9.76 -13.48
C ALA A 28 8.18 8.96 -12.20
N PHE A 29 6.94 8.96 -11.72
CA PHE A 29 6.49 8.08 -10.64
C PHE A 29 6.15 6.70 -11.21
N GLY A 30 6.51 5.63 -10.48
CA GLY A 30 6.14 4.26 -10.83
C GLY A 30 4.68 3.94 -10.50
N THR A 31 4.18 2.80 -10.98
CA THR A 31 2.83 2.34 -10.67
C THR A 31 2.67 2.07 -9.17
N ARG A 32 1.58 2.58 -8.60
CA ARG A 32 1.31 2.50 -7.16
C ARG A 32 0.53 1.23 -6.82
N CYS A 33 0.99 0.50 -5.82
CA CYS A 33 0.19 -0.51 -5.11
C CYS A 33 -0.22 0.02 -3.74
N GLU A 34 -1.44 -0.32 -3.30
CA GLU A 34 -2.01 0.13 -2.02
C GLU A 34 -2.17 -1.09 -1.10
N ILE A 35 -1.43 -1.14 0.01
CA ILE A 35 -1.52 -2.19 1.02
C ILE A 35 -2.47 -1.74 2.13
N LYS A 36 -3.55 -2.48 2.35
CA LYS A 36 -4.57 -2.17 3.35
C LYS A 36 -4.45 -3.01 4.62
N ASN A 37 -5.10 -2.52 5.68
CA ASN A 37 -5.30 -3.23 6.96
C ASN A 37 -3.99 -3.57 7.69
N LEU A 38 -3.05 -2.62 7.74
CA LEU A 38 -1.83 -2.76 8.52
C LEU A 38 -2.10 -2.35 9.97
N ASN A 39 -2.08 -3.33 10.88
CA ASN A 39 -2.47 -3.15 12.29
C ASN A 39 -1.28 -3.01 13.26
N SER A 40 -0.05 -2.91 12.76
CA SER A 40 1.15 -2.75 13.58
C SER A 40 2.22 -2.02 12.80
N ILE A 41 2.96 -1.14 13.47
CA ILE A 41 4.12 -0.43 12.90
C ILE A 41 5.13 -1.43 12.33
N ARG A 42 5.36 -2.55 13.02
CA ARG A 42 6.26 -3.60 12.54
C ARG A 42 5.79 -4.19 11.22
N TYR A 43 4.49 -4.46 11.09
CA TYR A 43 3.92 -5.02 9.86
C TYR A 43 3.88 -3.99 8.74
N ILE A 44 3.75 -2.69 9.05
CA ILE A 44 3.89 -1.63 8.05
C ILE A 44 5.28 -1.70 7.41
N VAL A 45 6.35 -1.71 8.21
CA VAL A 45 7.73 -1.76 7.70
C VAL A 45 7.95 -3.01 6.86
N GLN A 46 7.56 -4.18 7.37
CA GLN A 46 7.72 -5.45 6.65
C GLN A 46 6.92 -5.49 5.33
N ALA A 47 5.70 -4.95 5.32
CA ALA A 47 4.87 -4.92 4.12
C ALA A 47 5.45 -4.00 3.05
N ILE A 48 5.97 -2.83 3.44
CA ILE A 48 6.61 -1.88 2.52
C ILE A 48 7.89 -2.49 1.94
N ASP A 49 8.75 -3.08 2.79
CA ASP A 49 10.00 -3.68 2.34
C ASP A 49 9.76 -4.85 1.37
N TYR A 50 8.80 -5.72 1.70
CA TYR A 50 8.42 -6.83 0.83
C TYR A 50 7.88 -6.34 -0.51
N GLU A 51 6.96 -5.35 -0.50
CA GLU A 51 6.35 -4.85 -1.72
C GLU A 51 7.35 -4.11 -2.60
N ALA A 52 8.25 -3.31 -2.02
CA ALA A 52 9.31 -2.65 -2.76
C ALA A 52 10.21 -3.67 -3.47
N GLN A 53 10.65 -4.72 -2.77
CA GLN A 53 11.45 -5.79 -3.36
C GLN A 53 10.69 -6.57 -4.43
N ARG A 54 9.39 -6.82 -4.23
CA ARG A 54 8.54 -7.47 -5.23
C ARG A 54 8.46 -6.63 -6.51
N GLN A 55 8.20 -5.33 -6.39
CA GLN A 55 8.10 -4.44 -7.54
C GLN A 55 9.43 -4.36 -8.30
N ILE A 56 10.56 -4.22 -7.59
CA ILE A 56 11.89 -4.22 -8.20
C ILE A 56 12.11 -5.50 -9.01
N LYS A 57 11.86 -6.68 -8.44
CA LYS A 57 12.05 -7.97 -9.13
C LYS A 57 11.22 -8.08 -10.41
N ILE A 58 9.96 -7.64 -10.38
CA ILE A 58 9.09 -7.68 -11.56
C ILE A 58 9.63 -6.75 -12.64
N LEU A 59 9.99 -5.51 -12.29
CA LEU A 59 10.53 -4.53 -13.22
C LEU A 59 11.88 -4.96 -13.81
N GLU A 60 12.78 -5.53 -13.01
CA GLU A 60 14.07 -6.07 -13.45
C GLU A 60 13.91 -7.28 -14.38
N SER A 61 12.84 -8.06 -14.22
CA SER A 61 12.49 -9.16 -15.14
C SER A 61 11.83 -8.70 -16.44
N GLY A 62 11.65 -7.39 -16.64
CA GLY A 62 10.97 -6.80 -17.79
C GLY A 62 9.45 -6.87 -17.74
N GLY A 63 8.88 -7.18 -16.57
CA GLY A 63 7.44 -7.15 -16.34
C GLY A 63 6.92 -5.76 -15.98
N GLU A 64 5.60 -5.64 -15.89
CA GLU A 64 4.92 -4.40 -15.53
C GLU A 64 4.19 -4.55 -14.18
N ILE A 65 4.08 -3.45 -13.44
CA ILE A 65 3.33 -3.40 -12.19
C ILE A 65 1.91 -2.94 -12.47
N SER A 66 0.93 -3.72 -12.05
CA SER A 66 -0.49 -3.37 -12.03
C SER A 66 -0.84 -2.53 -10.80
N GLN A 67 -1.80 -1.62 -10.97
CA GLN A 67 -2.33 -0.82 -9.87
C GLN A 67 -3.31 -1.66 -9.03
N ASP A 68 -2.77 -2.38 -8.06
CA ASP A 68 -3.54 -3.31 -7.22
C ASP A 68 -3.73 -2.80 -5.79
N THR A 69 -4.84 -3.21 -5.19
CA THR A 69 -5.05 -3.18 -3.74
C THR A 69 -4.63 -4.52 -3.15
N LEU A 70 -3.71 -4.47 -2.19
CA LEU A 70 -3.05 -5.60 -1.58
C LEU A 70 -3.44 -5.75 -0.11
N LEU A 71 -3.36 -6.97 0.40
CA LEU A 71 -3.37 -7.30 1.82
C LEU A 71 -2.01 -7.85 2.22
N PHE A 72 -1.58 -7.58 3.44
CA PHE A 72 -0.36 -8.17 4.00
C PHE A 72 -0.70 -9.40 4.83
N ASP A 73 -0.21 -10.57 4.40
CA ASP A 73 -0.29 -11.81 5.16
C ASP A 73 0.89 -11.87 6.13
N VAL A 74 0.60 -11.60 7.40
CA VAL A 74 1.59 -11.57 8.48
C VAL A 74 2.25 -12.93 8.71
N THR A 75 1.52 -14.03 8.48
CA THR A 75 2.04 -15.38 8.71
C THR A 75 3.07 -15.78 7.67
N LEU A 76 2.85 -15.37 6.42
CA LEU A 76 3.74 -15.64 5.30
C LEU A 76 4.78 -14.53 5.08
N GLY A 77 4.54 -13.34 5.63
CA GLY A 77 5.33 -12.14 5.37
C GLY A 77 5.23 -11.66 3.92
N LYS A 78 4.06 -11.81 3.28
CA LYS A 78 3.87 -11.54 1.84
C LYS A 78 2.64 -10.69 1.57
N THR A 79 2.70 -9.86 0.53
CA THR A 79 1.53 -9.19 -0.03
C THR A 79 0.72 -10.14 -0.93
N LYS A 80 -0.61 -10.07 -0.82
CA LYS A 80 -1.58 -10.79 -1.65
C LYS A 80 -2.50 -9.79 -2.33
N VAL A 81 -2.79 -10.01 -3.62
CA VAL A 81 -3.73 -9.17 -4.37
C VAL A 81 -5.14 -9.41 -3.84
N MET A 82 -5.83 -8.33 -3.46
CA MET A 82 -7.23 -8.37 -3.04
C MET A 82 -8.15 -7.93 -4.17
N ARG A 83 -7.80 -6.84 -4.85
CA ARG A 83 -8.56 -6.27 -5.95
C ARG A 83 -7.63 -5.57 -6.92
N SER A 84 -7.76 -5.87 -8.20
CA SER A 84 -7.17 -5.06 -9.27
C SER A 84 -8.04 -3.84 -9.53
N LYS A 85 -7.47 -2.64 -9.47
CA LYS A 85 -8.23 -1.42 -9.78
C LYS A 85 -8.35 -1.32 -11.30
N GLU A 86 -9.42 -1.90 -11.85
CA GLU A 86 -9.81 -1.64 -13.24
C GLU A 86 -10.47 -0.26 -13.40
N ASP A 87 -11.06 0.31 -12.34
CA ASP A 87 -11.69 1.64 -12.38
C ASP A 87 -11.48 2.45 -11.08
N SER A 88 -11.12 3.72 -11.24
CA SER A 88 -11.15 4.71 -10.15
C SER A 88 -12.60 4.88 -9.67
N SER A 89 -12.85 4.73 -8.36
CA SER A 89 -14.20 4.93 -7.82
C SER A 89 -14.55 6.41 -7.85
N ASP A 90 -15.61 6.76 -8.59
CA ASP A 90 -16.16 8.11 -8.58
C ASP A 90 -16.96 8.33 -7.29
N TYR A 91 -16.36 9.06 -6.35
CA TYR A 91 -16.96 9.37 -5.05
C TYR A 91 -18.04 10.46 -5.12
N ARG A 92 -18.20 11.14 -6.27
CA ARG A 92 -19.23 12.17 -6.48
C ARG A 92 -19.36 13.15 -5.32
N TYR A 93 -18.23 13.72 -4.89
CA TYR A 93 -18.20 14.68 -3.79
C TYR A 93 -19.12 15.88 -4.10
N PHE A 94 -20.03 16.20 -3.18
CA PHE A 94 -20.84 17.41 -3.19
C PHE A 94 -20.93 17.97 -1.76
N PRO A 95 -21.10 19.30 -1.58
CA PRO A 95 -21.27 19.89 -0.26
C PRO A 95 -22.51 19.32 0.45
N GLU A 96 -22.38 19.01 1.74
CA GLU A 96 -23.53 18.63 2.56
C GLU A 96 -24.52 19.81 2.62
N PRO A 97 -25.82 19.58 2.35
CA PRO A 97 -26.84 20.63 2.24
C PRO A 97 -27.17 21.33 3.56
#